data_AF-A0A950W9Z3-F1
#
_entry.id   AF-A0A950W9Z3-F1
#
_cell.length_a   1.000
_cell.length_b   1.000
_cell.length_c   1.000
_cell.angle_alpha   90.00
_cell.angle_beta   90.00
_cell.angle_gamma   90.00
#
_symmetry.space_group_name_H-M   'P 1'
#
loop_
_entity.id
_entity.type
_entity.pdbx_description
1 polymer ?
#
loop_
_entity_poly.entity_id
_entity_poly.type
_entity_poly.pdbx_seq_one_letter_code
_entity_poly.pdbx_strand_id
1 'polypeptide(L)'
;MNYLLSPYNYDLSDPGSIPNLIWQHAFLVGVSMLISLIIAIPLGILVARYRPLYLPVITVSDLLYTIPGIALLGVLITVPGLGLSFQTAIIPLILYTQLVLIRNTAAGINGIDPLLIEAAKAMGMNSRQILFRVILPLALPVIVAG
;
A
#
# COMPACT_ATOMS: atom_id res chain seq x y z
N MET A 1 21.64 25.21 9.59
CA MET A 1 22.69 24.22 9.23
C MET A 1 23.24 23.43 10.43
N ASN A 2 23.12 23.89 11.68
CA ASN A 2 23.75 23.22 12.84
C ASN A 2 22.96 22.06 13.47
N TYR A 3 21.69 21.88 13.12
CA TYR A 3 20.84 20.86 13.74
C TYR A 3 21.32 19.43 13.42
N LEU A 4 21.69 19.13 12.18
CA LEU A 4 22.17 17.79 11.79
C LEU A 4 23.58 17.46 12.33
N LEU A 5 24.33 18.46 12.76
CA LEU A 5 25.71 18.28 13.25
C LEU A 5 25.81 18.29 14.77
N SER A 6 24.70 18.55 15.47
CA SER A 6 24.66 18.56 16.94
C SER A 6 24.63 17.12 17.48
N PRO A 7 25.63 16.68 18.27
CA PRO A 7 25.64 15.34 18.86
C PRO A 7 24.42 15.08 19.77
N TYR A 8 23.84 16.14 20.35
CA TYR A 8 22.62 16.06 21.16
C TYR A 8 21.44 15.46 20.40
N ASN A 9 21.31 15.73 19.10
CA ASN A 9 20.21 15.23 18.27
C ASN A 9 20.34 13.74 17.91
N TYR A 10 21.40 13.08 18.37
CA TYR A 10 21.65 11.64 18.20
C TYR A 10 21.63 10.88 19.53
N ASP A 11 21.33 11.54 20.65
CA ASP A 11 21.18 10.87 21.94
C ASP A 11 19.92 9.98 21.92
N LEU A 12 20.13 8.66 22.03
CA LEU A 12 19.03 7.69 22.03
C LEU A 12 18.12 7.83 23.25
N SER A 13 18.60 8.47 24.32
CA SER A 13 17.81 8.74 25.52
C SER A 13 16.76 9.84 25.29
N ASP A 14 16.96 10.71 24.29
CA ASP A 14 16.02 11.76 23.92
C ASP A 14 14.97 11.21 22.93
N PRO A 15 13.67 11.21 23.27
CA PRO A 15 12.60 10.82 22.36
C PRO A 15 12.54 11.67 21.07
N GLY A 16 13.06 12.90 21.12
CA GLY A 16 13.13 13.83 19.99
C GLY A 16 14.38 13.65 19.11
N SER A 17 15.24 12.68 19.41
CA SER A 17 16.45 12.46 18.62
C SER A 17 16.14 11.90 17.23
N ILE A 18 17.00 12.24 16.27
CA ILE A 18 16.86 11.84 14.87
C ILE A 18 16.70 10.31 14.74
N PRO A 19 17.51 9.45 15.41
CA PRO A 19 17.32 8.01 15.32
C PRO A 19 15.94 7.54 15.83
N ASN A 20 15.46 8.11 16.94
CA ASN A 20 14.16 7.76 17.50
C ASN A 20 13.01 8.20 16.59
N LEU A 21 13.08 9.39 16.02
CA LEU A 21 12.08 9.88 15.06
C LEU A 21 12.06 9.06 13.77
N ILE A 22 13.22 8.68 13.24
CA ILE A 22 13.32 7.77 12.08
C ILE A 22 12.70 6.43 12.42
N TRP A 23 12.99 5.88 13.59
CA TRP A 23 12.43 4.61 14.04
C TRP A 23 10.91 4.67 14.18
N GLN A 24 10.37 5.72 14.81
CA GLN A 24 8.93 5.93 14.92
C GLN A 24 8.26 6.02 13.54
N HIS A 25 8.86 6.76 12.61
CA HIS A 25 8.33 6.86 11.25
C HIS A 25 8.40 5.52 10.51
N ALA A 26 9.53 4.81 10.58
CA ALA A 26 9.69 3.50 9.95
C ALA A 26 8.70 2.48 10.51
N PHE A 27 8.46 2.49 11.82
CA PHE A 27 7.46 1.65 12.47
C PHE A 27 6.03 1.98 11.99
N LEU A 28 5.66 3.26 11.95
CA LEU A 28 4.37 3.72 11.44
C LEU A 28 4.11 3.27 9.99
N VAL A 29 5.10 3.51 9.12
CA VAL A 29 5.02 3.12 7.70
C VAL A 29 4.98 1.60 7.56
N GLY A 30 5.84 0.88 8.28
CA GLY A 30 5.91 -0.58 8.23
C GLY A 30 4.60 -1.24 8.65
N VAL A 31 4.00 -0.82 9.77
CA VAL A 31 2.70 -1.34 10.23
C VAL A 31 1.60 -1.02 9.23
N SER A 32 1.53 0.23 8.74
CA SER A 32 0.52 0.64 7.77
C SER A 32 0.63 -0.14 6.46
N MET A 33 1.86 -0.35 5.98
CA MET A 33 2.14 -1.11 4.76
C MET A 33 1.78 -2.59 4.91
N LEU A 34 2.11 -3.22 6.04
CA LEU A 34 1.75 -4.62 6.30
C LEU A 34 0.23 -4.82 6.29
N ILE A 35 -0.51 -3.95 6.98
CA ILE A 35 -1.97 -3.99 6.99
C ILE A 35 -2.52 -3.78 5.57
N SER A 36 -1.97 -2.81 4.84
CA SER A 36 -2.39 -2.52 3.47
C SER A 36 -2.10 -3.68 2.53
N LEU A 37 -0.96 -4.36 2.61
CA LEU A 37 -0.64 -5.52 1.77
C LEU A 37 -1.64 -6.67 1.98
N ILE A 38 -1.98 -6.96 3.25
CA ILE A 38 -2.92 -8.02 3.61
C ILE A 38 -4.31 -7.77 3.01
N ILE A 39 -4.74 -6.50 2.89
CA ILE A 39 -6.06 -6.14 2.39
C ILE A 39 -6.04 -5.89 0.88
N ALA A 40 -5.06 -5.13 0.41
CA ALA A 40 -4.94 -4.67 -0.98
C ALA A 40 -4.62 -5.78 -1.96
N ILE A 41 -3.78 -6.75 -1.61
CA ILE A 41 -3.45 -7.85 -2.53
C ILE A 41 -4.71 -8.68 -2.83
N PRO A 42 -5.48 -9.17 -1.85
CA PRO A 42 -6.73 -9.89 -2.13
C PRO A 42 -7.75 -9.04 -2.91
N LEU A 43 -7.92 -7.77 -2.55
CA LEU A 43 -8.84 -6.88 -3.26
C LEU A 43 -8.38 -6.61 -4.69
N GLY A 44 -7.10 -6.39 -4.92
CA GLY A 44 -6.52 -6.20 -6.24
C GLY A 44 -6.66 -7.43 -7.13
N ILE A 45 -6.45 -8.63 -6.57
CA ILE A 45 -6.72 -9.90 -7.27
C ILE A 45 -8.20 -10.02 -7.64
N LEU A 46 -9.10 -9.65 -6.73
CA LEU A 46 -10.54 -9.66 -6.98
C LEU A 46 -10.89 -8.70 -8.13
N VAL A 47 -10.39 -7.47 -8.07
CA VAL A 47 -10.61 -6.44 -9.10
C VAL A 47 -10.06 -6.86 -10.46
N ALA A 48 -8.90 -7.52 -10.50
CA ALA A 48 -8.35 -8.08 -11.75
C ALA A 48 -9.24 -9.18 -12.33
N ARG A 49 -9.78 -10.06 -11.48
CA ARG A 49 -10.58 -11.21 -11.91
C ARG A 49 -11.96 -10.80 -12.41
N TYR A 50 -12.57 -9.80 -11.79
CA TYR A 50 -13.91 -9.34 -12.12
C TYR A 50 -13.86 -8.04 -12.94
N ARG A 51 -13.82 -8.17 -14.27
CA ARG A 51 -13.80 -7.03 -15.20
C ARG A 51 -14.74 -5.86 -14.89
N PRO A 52 -16.01 -6.05 -14.51
CA PRO A 52 -16.90 -4.91 -14.21
C PRO A 52 -16.48 -4.13 -12.95
N LEU A 53 -15.69 -4.71 -12.04
CA LEU A 53 -15.17 -4.02 -10.87
C LEU A 53 -13.94 -3.15 -11.18
N TYR A 54 -13.20 -3.46 -12.25
CA TYR A 54 -11.96 -2.77 -12.59
C TYR A 54 -12.18 -1.26 -12.77
N LEU A 55 -13.04 -0.87 -13.72
CA LEU A 55 -13.23 0.54 -14.04
C LEU A 55 -13.75 1.37 -12.85
N PRO A 56 -14.79 0.96 -12.10
CA PRO A 56 -15.26 1.70 -10.94
C PRO A 56 -14.20 1.82 -9.84
N VAL A 57 -13.51 0.74 -9.49
CA VAL A 57 -12.55 0.75 -8.39
C VAL A 57 -11.35 1.63 -8.72
N ILE A 58 -10.80 1.53 -9.94
CA ILE A 58 -9.69 2.38 -10.37
C ILE A 58 -10.10 3.85 -10.42
N THR A 59 -11.29 4.16 -10.98
CA THR A 59 -11.79 5.53 -11.07
C THR A 59 -12.01 6.16 -9.69
N VAL A 60 -12.65 5.44 -8.77
CA VAL A 60 -12.85 5.91 -7.39
C VAL A 60 -11.50 6.10 -6.69
N SER A 61 -10.57 5.17 -6.92
CA SER A 61 -9.23 5.27 -6.34
C SER A 61 -8.49 6.51 -6.84
N ASP A 62 -8.55 6.80 -8.15
CA ASP A 62 -7.96 8.02 -8.72
C ASP A 62 -8.56 9.27 -8.09
N LEU A 63 -9.90 9.35 -8.01
CA LEU A 63 -10.58 10.49 -7.42
C LEU A 63 -10.19 10.70 -5.95
N LEU A 64 -10.16 9.64 -5.15
CA LEU A 64 -9.76 9.73 -3.74
C LEU A 64 -8.28 10.12 -3.59
N TYR A 65 -7.41 9.67 -4.51
CA TYR A 65 -5.98 10.00 -4.47
C TYR A 65 -5.70 11.48 -4.77
N THR A 66 -6.63 12.19 -5.44
CA THR A 66 -6.49 13.64 -5.65
C THR A 66 -6.66 14.46 -4.37
N ILE A 67 -7.24 13.89 -3.31
CA ILE A 67 -7.37 14.58 -2.02
C ILE A 67 -5.96 14.74 -1.44
N PRO A 68 -5.54 15.98 -1.07
CA PRO A 68 -4.22 16.17 -0.47
C PRO A 68 -4.18 15.57 0.94
N GLY A 69 -3.14 14.78 1.23
CA GLY A 69 -3.01 14.07 2.52
C GLY A 69 -3.05 14.98 3.75
N ILE A 70 -2.53 16.21 3.64
CA ILE A 70 -2.58 17.22 4.73
C ILE A 70 -4.03 17.61 5.04
N ALA A 71 -4.90 17.72 4.03
CA ALA A 71 -6.31 18.04 4.25
C ALA A 71 -7.04 16.87 4.96
N LEU A 72 -6.75 15.63 4.55
CA LEU A 72 -7.31 14.45 5.22
C LEU A 72 -6.87 14.38 6.69
N LEU A 73 -5.60 14.64 6.98
CA LEU A 73 -5.09 14.73 8.36
C LEU A 73 -5.83 15.82 9.15
N GLY A 74 -5.98 17.02 8.59
CA GLY A 74 -6.71 18.12 9.21
C GLY A 74 -8.13 17.72 9.60
N VAL A 75 -8.85 17.06 8.68
CA VAL A 75 -10.20 16.54 8.96
C VAL A 75 -10.18 15.51 10.09
N LEU A 76 -9.29 14.51 10.03
CA LEU A 76 -9.22 13.45 11.02
C LEU A 76 -8.87 13.95 12.43
N ILE A 77 -8.04 14.99 12.55
CA ILE A 77 -7.73 15.61 13.85
C ILE A 77 -9.00 16.17 14.51
N THR A 78 -9.95 16.70 13.72
CA THR A 78 -11.20 17.27 14.24
C THR A 78 -12.24 16.21 14.65
N VAL A 79 -12.03 14.94 14.27
CA VAL A 79 -12.94 13.85 14.64
C VAL A 79 -12.82 13.57 16.15
N PRO A 80 -13.93 13.58 16.91
CA PRO A 80 -13.91 13.29 18.33
C PRO A 80 -13.27 11.93 18.63
N GLY A 81 -12.26 11.92 19.50
CA GLY A 81 -11.53 10.71 19.90
C GLY A 81 -10.26 10.41 19.10
N LEU A 82 -10.05 11.04 17.93
CA LEU A 82 -8.82 10.86 17.14
C LEU A 82 -7.74 11.88 17.50
N GLY A 83 -8.03 13.19 17.41
CA GLY A 83 -7.07 14.25 17.77
C GLY A 83 -5.69 14.09 17.10
N LEU A 84 -4.63 14.50 17.79
CA LEU A 84 -3.25 14.24 17.39
C LEU A 84 -2.78 12.89 17.96
N SER A 85 -3.30 11.80 17.40
CA SER A 85 -2.96 10.44 17.84
C SER A 85 -2.28 9.62 16.73
N PHE A 86 -1.73 8.48 17.14
CA PHE A 86 -1.19 7.46 16.25
C PHE A 86 -2.21 7.01 15.19
N GLN A 87 -3.49 6.92 15.56
CA GLN A 87 -4.57 6.52 14.65
C GLN A 87 -4.78 7.54 13.53
N THR A 88 -4.72 8.83 13.87
CA THR A 88 -4.82 9.94 12.91
C THR A 88 -3.72 9.88 11.85
N ALA A 89 -2.53 9.38 12.20
CA ALA A 89 -1.43 9.18 11.26
C ALA A 89 -1.59 7.90 10.41
N ILE A 90 -2.00 6.78 11.03
CA ILE A 90 -2.12 5.49 10.33
C ILE A 90 -3.27 5.46 9.33
N ILE A 91 -4.42 6.07 9.64
CA ILE A 91 -5.61 5.98 8.77
C ILE A 91 -5.32 6.49 7.35
N PRO A 92 -4.74 7.69 7.14
CA PRO A 92 -4.33 8.15 5.83
C PRO A 92 -3.30 7.23 5.18
N LEU A 93 -2.28 6.81 5.94
CA LEU A 93 -1.23 5.93 5.41
C LEU A 93 -1.82 4.65 4.83
N ILE A 94 -2.72 3.98 5.57
CA ILE A 94 -3.42 2.79 5.07
C ILE A 94 -4.28 3.14 3.86
N LEU A 95 -5.11 4.18 3.95
CA LEU A 95 -6.02 4.57 2.86
C LEU A 95 -5.26 4.79 1.55
N TYR A 96 -4.25 5.67 1.53
CA TYR A 96 -3.53 5.98 0.29
C TYR A 96 -2.73 4.77 -0.21
N THR A 97 -2.08 4.02 0.69
CA THR A 97 -1.36 2.80 0.32
C THR A 97 -2.30 1.76 -0.30
N GLN A 98 -3.52 1.63 0.25
CA GLN A 98 -4.55 0.74 -0.26
C GLN A 98 -4.94 1.08 -1.70
N LEU A 99 -5.17 2.36 -2.01
CA LEU A 99 -5.57 2.81 -3.34
C LEU A 99 -4.51 2.46 -4.40
N VAL A 100 -3.24 2.68 -4.06
CA VAL A 100 -2.09 2.40 -4.94
C VAL A 100 -1.87 0.90 -5.09
N LEU A 101 -1.84 0.14 -4.00
CA LEU A 101 -1.59 -1.31 -4.05
C LEU A 101 -2.70 -2.06 -4.77
N ILE A 102 -3.98 -1.70 -4.61
CA ILE A 102 -5.08 -2.31 -5.36
C ILE A 102 -4.87 -2.08 -6.86
N ARG A 103 -4.58 -0.83 -7.26
CA ARG A 103 -4.33 -0.47 -8.66
C ARG A 103 -3.18 -1.27 -9.25
N ASN A 104 -2.04 -1.31 -8.56
CA ASN A 104 -0.84 -1.95 -9.08
C ASN A 104 -0.96 -3.46 -9.09
N THR A 105 -1.66 -4.05 -8.13
CA THR A 105 -2.02 -5.47 -8.16
C THR A 105 -2.94 -5.77 -9.34
N ALA A 106 -3.98 -4.99 -9.54
CA ALA A 106 -4.91 -5.22 -10.64
C ALA A 106 -4.25 -5.02 -12.03
N ALA A 107 -3.45 -3.96 -12.18
CA ALA A 107 -2.70 -3.68 -13.38
C ALA A 107 -1.63 -4.74 -13.65
N GLY A 108 -0.87 -5.15 -12.63
CA GLY A 108 0.15 -6.18 -12.73
C GLY A 108 -0.40 -7.53 -13.17
N ILE A 109 -1.57 -7.92 -12.65
CA ILE A 109 -2.24 -9.16 -13.07
C ILE A 109 -2.80 -9.05 -14.49
N ASN A 110 -3.47 -7.94 -14.82
CA ASN A 110 -4.08 -7.73 -16.14
C ASN A 110 -3.04 -7.53 -17.26
N GLY A 111 -1.82 -7.12 -16.92
CA GLY A 111 -0.72 -6.95 -17.86
C GLY A 111 -0.01 -8.26 -18.26
N ILE A 112 -0.35 -9.39 -17.62
CA ILE A 112 0.25 -10.69 -17.96
C ILE A 112 -0.33 -11.19 -19.28
N ASP A 113 0.55 -11.68 -20.15
CA ASP A 113 0.16 -12.32 -21.41
C ASP A 113 -0.79 -13.52 -21.14
N PRO A 114 -2.02 -13.52 -21.70
CA PRO A 114 -2.95 -14.64 -21.58
C PRO A 114 -2.35 -15.99 -22.00
N LEU A 115 -1.40 -16.01 -22.94
CA LEU A 115 -0.73 -17.23 -23.40
C LEU A 115 0.04 -17.92 -22.26
N LEU A 116 0.62 -17.16 -21.31
CA LEU A 116 1.30 -17.75 -20.15
C LEU A 116 0.30 -18.46 -19.22
N ILE A 117 -0.92 -17.94 -19.12
CA ILE A 117 -2.00 -18.54 -18.33
C ILE A 117 -2.51 -19.80 -19.03
N GLU A 118 -2.68 -19.78 -20.35
CA GLU A 118 -3.07 -20.95 -21.14
C GLU A 118 -2.01 -22.05 -21.11
N ALA A 119 -0.72 -21.70 -21.22
CA ALA A 119 0.38 -22.65 -21.07
C ALA A 119 0.39 -23.30 -19.68
N ALA A 120 0.17 -22.52 -18.62
CA ALA A 120 0.07 -23.06 -17.25
C ALA A 120 -1.10 -24.04 -17.11
N LYS A 121 -2.26 -23.75 -17.72
CA LYS A 121 -3.40 -24.68 -17.78
C LYS A 121 -3.07 -25.95 -18.56
N ALA A 122 -2.39 -25.84 -19.70
CA ALA A 122 -1.99 -26.98 -20.53
C ALA A 122 -0.99 -27.91 -19.80
N MET A 123 -0.18 -27.36 -18.89
CA MET A 123 0.68 -28.13 -17.97
C MET A 123 -0.08 -28.79 -16.81
N GLY A 124 -1.41 -28.71 -16.76
CA GLY A 124 -2.25 -29.35 -15.74
C GLY A 124 -2.36 -28.57 -14.43
N MET A 125 -1.96 -27.29 -14.38
CA MET A 125 -2.09 -26.48 -13.17
C MET A 125 -3.55 -26.10 -12.89
N ASN A 126 -3.96 -26.22 -11.63
CA ASN A 126 -5.25 -25.71 -11.17
C ASN A 126 -5.20 -24.19 -10.91
N SER A 127 -6.37 -23.55 -10.76
CA SER A 127 -6.47 -22.09 -10.61
C SER A 127 -5.68 -21.51 -9.43
N ARG A 128 -5.53 -22.25 -8.32
CA ARG A 128 -4.72 -21.80 -7.18
C ARG A 128 -3.23 -21.89 -7.49
N GLN A 129 -2.80 -22.96 -8.15
CA GLN A 129 -1.41 -23.12 -8.59
C GLN A 129 -1.04 -22.02 -9.60
N ILE A 130 -1.92 -21.74 -10.58
CA ILE A 130 -1.71 -20.65 -11.55
C ILE A 130 -1.59 -19.31 -10.82
N LEU A 131 -2.48 -19.03 -9.87
CA LEU A 131 -2.44 -17.78 -9.11
C LEU A 131 -1.10 -17.60 -8.36
N PHE A 132 -0.71 -18.58 -7.54
CA PHE A 132 0.45 -18.44 -6.66
C PHE A 132 1.80 -18.74 -7.31
N ARG A 133 1.84 -19.55 -8.38
CA ARG A 133 3.10 -19.96 -9.04
C ARG A 133 3.38 -19.24 -10.35
N VAL A 134 2.38 -18.60 -10.95
CA VAL A 134 2.54 -17.91 -12.25
C VAL A 134 2.14 -16.46 -12.12
N ILE A 135 0.87 -16.19 -11.79
CA ILE A 135 0.32 -14.83 -11.81
C ILE A 135 0.99 -13.93 -10.77
N LEU A 136 1.00 -14.31 -9.49
CA LEU A 136 1.55 -13.46 -8.42
C LEU A 136 3.06 -13.20 -8.59
N PRO A 137 3.91 -14.18 -8.91
CA PRO A 137 5.32 -13.93 -9.20
C PRO A 137 5.55 -13.00 -10.39
N LEU A 138 4.76 -13.13 -11.47
CA LEU A 138 4.88 -12.27 -12.66
C LEU A 138 4.33 -10.85 -12.42
N ALA A 139 3.30 -10.71 -11.60
CA ALA A 139 2.73 -9.41 -11.22
C ALA A 139 3.58 -8.69 -10.16
N LEU A 140 4.39 -9.41 -9.40
CA LEU A 140 5.15 -8.86 -8.26
C LEU A 140 5.99 -7.63 -8.60
N PRO A 141 6.75 -7.57 -9.72
CA PRO A 141 7.51 -6.37 -10.06
C PRO A 141 6.62 -5.13 -10.22
N VAL A 142 5.40 -5.29 -10.74
CA VAL A 142 4.44 -4.19 -10.89
C VAL A 142 3.82 -3.83 -9.55
N ILE A 143 3.51 -4.82 -8.72
CA ILE A 143 2.98 -4.60 -7.36
C ILE A 143 3.96 -3.80 -6.50
N VAL A 144 5.26 -4.14 -6.59
CA VAL A 144 6.34 -3.54 -5.78
C VAL A 144 6.88 -2.24 -6.37
N ALA A 145 6.75 -2.02 -7.69
CA ALA A 145 7.11 -0.75 -8.31
C ALA A 145 6.19 0.41 -7.90
N GLY A 146 5.04 0.08 -7.29
CA GLY A 146 4.11 1.00 -6.66
C GLY A 146 4.53 1.50 -5.31
#